data_AF-S3B6F6-F1
#
_entry.id   AF-S3B6F6-F1
#
_cell.length_a   1.000
_cell.length_b   1.000
_cell.length_c   1.000
_cell.angle_alpha   90.00
_cell.angle_beta   90.00
_cell.angle_gamma   90.00
#
_symmetry.space_group_name_H-M   'P 1'
#
loop_
_entity.id
_entity.type
_entity.pdbx_description
1 polymer ?
#
loop_
_entity_poly.entity_id
_entity_poly.type
_entity_poly.pdbx_seq_one_letter_code
_entity_poly.pdbx_strand_id
1 'polypeptide(L)'
;MPELLSRKTVRARKAHVCSSCNAWAVHPGDEYERSTYVFDGRVYDWVQCTGCVAITSTVFDWLDGYGDDGIGADDYAEWAREHADHAEHGEAARAYIARLAPRAA
;
A
#
# COMPACT_ATOMS: atom_id res chain seq x y z
N MET A 1 15.78 -3.63 8.25
CA MET A 1 14.32 -3.77 8.02
C MET A 1 13.58 -3.02 9.11
N PRO A 2 12.53 -2.23 8.80
CA PRO A 2 11.68 -1.63 9.81
C PRO A 2 11.07 -2.68 10.75
N GLU A 3 11.12 -2.44 12.06
CA GLU A 3 10.52 -3.32 13.06
C GLU A 3 9.06 -2.92 13.29
N LEU A 4 8.14 -3.90 13.21
CA LEU A 4 6.71 -3.68 13.45
C LEU A 4 6.42 -3.64 14.95
N LEU A 5 5.95 -2.48 15.44
CA LEU A 5 5.52 -2.30 16.83
C LEU A 5 4.02 -2.62 17.03
N SER A 6 3.18 -2.32 16.04
CA SER A 6 1.74 -2.56 16.11
C SER A 6 1.13 -2.64 14.72
N ARG A 7 0.14 -3.50 14.52
CA ARG A 7 -0.70 -3.59 13.32
C ARG A 7 -2.16 -3.76 13.72
N LYS A 8 -3.06 -3.03 13.05
CA LYS A 8 -4.50 -3.13 13.29
C LYS A 8 -5.32 -2.70 12.08
N THR A 9 -6.47 -3.34 11.91
CA THR A 9 -7.53 -2.86 11.02
C THR A 9 -8.38 -1.83 11.76
N VAL A 10 -8.61 -0.68 11.15
CA VAL A 10 -9.32 0.45 11.77
C VAL A 10 -10.37 0.97 10.81
N ARG A 11 -11.51 1.41 11.35
CA ARG A 11 -12.51 2.15 10.58
C ARG A 11 -12.19 3.64 10.56
N ALA A 12 -12.06 4.21 9.36
CA ALA A 12 -11.72 5.60 9.15
C ALA A 12 -12.84 6.54 9.58
N ARG A 13 -12.50 7.55 10.40
CA ARG A 13 -13.41 8.64 10.78
C ARG A 13 -13.27 9.87 9.88
N LYS A 14 -12.15 9.97 9.17
CA LYS A 14 -11.82 11.01 8.17
C LYS A 14 -11.07 10.36 7.03
N ALA A 15 -10.92 11.06 5.91
CA ALA A 15 -10.12 10.55 4.82
C ALA A 15 -8.63 10.47 5.20
N HIS A 16 -7.91 9.51 4.62
CA HIS A 16 -6.47 9.35 4.77
C HIS A 16 -5.80 9.10 3.41
N VAL A 17 -4.56 9.58 3.29
CA VAL A 17 -3.67 9.20 2.20
C VAL A 17 -3.07 7.83 2.52
N CYS A 18 -3.12 6.90 1.56
CA CYS A 18 -2.48 5.60 1.67
C CYS A 18 -0.99 5.73 1.36
N SER A 19 -0.13 5.24 2.25
CA SER A 19 1.33 5.26 2.13
C SER A 19 1.88 4.40 0.98
N SER A 20 1.10 3.43 0.47
CA SER A 20 1.52 2.54 -0.63
C SER A 20 1.04 2.94 -2.02
N CYS A 21 0.04 3.82 -2.14
CA CYS A 21 -0.38 4.36 -3.44
C CYS A 21 -0.36 5.88 -3.50
N ASN A 22 -0.06 6.57 -2.40
CA ASN A 22 -0.07 8.03 -2.25
C ASN A 22 -1.39 8.71 -2.65
N ALA A 23 -2.46 7.94 -2.87
CA ALA A 23 -3.79 8.43 -3.17
C ALA A 23 -4.62 8.60 -1.88
N TRP A 24 -5.61 9.50 -1.93
CA TRP A 24 -6.69 9.58 -0.96
C TRP A 24 -7.65 8.39 -1.12
N ALA A 25 -7.16 7.19 -0.80
CA ALA A 25 -7.83 5.92 -1.06
C ALA A 25 -8.58 5.35 0.16
N VAL A 26 -8.55 6.05 1.30
CA VAL A 26 -9.30 5.70 2.51
C VAL A 26 -10.27 6.85 2.80
N HIS A 27 -11.57 6.55 2.86
CA HIS A 27 -12.64 7.51 3.11
C HIS A 27 -13.34 7.26 4.45
N PRO A 28 -14.10 8.23 4.98
CA PRO A 28 -14.88 8.02 6.19
C PRO A 28 -15.81 6.81 6.04
N GLY A 29 -15.73 5.88 7.00
CA GLY A 29 -16.50 4.65 7.01
C GLY A 29 -15.74 3.44 6.47
N ASP A 30 -14.69 3.63 5.66
CA ASP A 30 -13.86 2.56 5.13
C ASP A 30 -13.02 1.90 6.23
N GLU A 31 -12.71 0.62 6.04
CA GLU A 31 -11.65 -0.04 6.79
C GLU A 31 -10.30 0.18 6.12
N TYR A 32 -9.24 0.24 6.91
CA TYR A 32 -7.87 0.34 6.44
C TYR A 32 -6.91 -0.29 7.45
N GLU A 33 -5.73 -0.69 7.00
CA GLU A 33 -4.66 -1.14 7.90
C GLU A 33 -3.83 0.05 8.36
N ARG A 34 -3.61 0.14 9.68
CA ARG A 34 -2.62 1.03 10.27
C ARG A 34 -1.57 0.20 10.99
N SER A 35 -0.33 0.36 10.55
CA SER A 35 0.84 -0.25 11.15
C SER A 35 1.74 0.84 11.73
N THR A 36 2.40 0.57 12.84
CA THR A 36 3.38 1.45 13.47
C THR A 36 4.71 0.73 13.48
N TYR A 37 5.74 1.37 12.94
CA TYR A 37 7.07 0.81 12.79
C TYR A 37 8.10 1.66 13.53
N VAL A 38 9.26 1.06 13.81
CA VAL A 38 10.49 1.79 14.14
C VAL A 38 11.57 1.46 13.10
N PHE A 39 12.22 2.50 12.59
CA PHE A 39 13.36 2.38 11.68
C PHE A 39 14.36 3.49 11.98
N ASP A 40 15.64 3.15 12.12
CA ASP A 40 16.72 4.08 12.48
C ASP A 40 16.38 4.97 13.70
N GLY A 41 15.83 4.35 14.75
CA GLY A 41 15.41 5.03 15.98
C GLY A 41 14.18 5.93 15.85
N ARG A 42 13.52 5.97 14.69
CA ARG A 42 12.33 6.80 14.43
C ARG A 42 11.08 5.94 14.36
N VAL A 43 10.07 6.32 15.15
CA VAL A 43 8.74 5.70 15.10
C VAL A 43 7.89 6.40 14.04
N TYR A 44 7.23 5.62 13.18
CA TYR A 44 6.31 6.15 12.17
C TYR A 44 5.10 5.25 11.97
N ASP A 45 3.99 5.85 11.51
CA ASP A 45 2.80 5.13 11.09
C ASP A 45 2.82 4.89 9.58
N TRP A 46 2.30 3.74 9.18
CA TRP A 46 2.04 3.36 7.80
C TRP A 46 0.54 3.10 7.62
N VAL A 47 -0.09 3.84 6.72
CA VAL A 47 -1.53 3.72 6.43
C VAL A 47 -1.70 3.01 5.10
N GLN A 48 -2.38 1.87 5.08
CA GLN A 48 -2.70 1.16 3.84
C GLN A 48 -4.21 1.04 3.63
N CYS A 49 -4.69 1.47 2.46
CA CYS A 49 -6.04 1.13 2.01
C CYS A 49 -6.15 -0.38 1.73
N THR A 50 -7.37 -0.93 1.82
CA THR A 50 -7.62 -2.37 1.60
C THR A 50 -7.09 -2.88 0.25
N GLY A 51 -7.21 -2.09 -0.81
CA GLY A 51 -6.68 -2.45 -2.13
C GLY A 51 -5.15 -2.50 -2.21
N CYS A 52 -4.42 -1.80 -1.33
CA CYS A 52 -2.97 -1.98 -1.20
C CYS A 52 -2.65 -3.17 -0.30
N VAL A 53 -3.36 -3.34 0.82
CA VAL A 53 -3.21 -4.51 1.70
C VAL A 53 -3.33 -5.82 0.92
N ALA A 54 -4.33 -5.91 0.02
CA ALA A 54 -4.61 -7.11 -0.76
C ALA A 54 -3.49 -7.52 -1.73
N ILE A 55 -2.61 -6.61 -2.12
CA ILE A 55 -1.50 -6.88 -3.05
C ILE A 55 -0.13 -6.80 -2.38
N THR A 56 -0.06 -6.48 -1.07
CA THR A 56 1.19 -6.29 -0.33
C THR A 56 2.13 -7.49 -0.46
N SER A 57 1.62 -8.72 -0.27
CA SER A 57 2.45 -9.92 -0.39
C SER A 57 2.93 -10.15 -1.82
N THR A 58 2.07 -9.93 -2.81
CA THR A 58 2.44 -10.08 -4.23
C THR A 58 3.54 -9.12 -4.65
N VAL A 59 3.47 -7.85 -4.21
CA VAL A 59 4.54 -6.87 -4.46
C VAL A 59 5.82 -7.26 -3.73
N PHE A 60 5.72 -7.73 -2.50
CA PHE A 60 6.87 -8.18 -1.71
C PHE A 60 7.58 -9.39 -2.32
N ASP A 61 6.81 -10.38 -2.79
CA ASP A 61 7.32 -11.59 -3.44
C ASP A 61 7.94 -11.28 -4.81
N TRP A 62 7.36 -10.36 -5.58
CA TRP A 62 7.90 -9.92 -6.88
C TRP A 62 9.28 -9.26 -6.75
N LEU A 63 9.50 -8.51 -5.66
CA LEU A 63 10.81 -7.91 -5.35
C LEU A 63 11.85 -8.92 -4.83
N ASP A 64 11.53 -10.22 -4.83
CA ASP A 64 12.37 -11.30 -4.30
C ASP A 64 12.82 -11.03 -2.85
N GLY A 65 11.91 -10.48 -2.04
CA GLY A 65 12.15 -10.21 -0.63
C GLY A 65 13.14 -9.07 -0.37
N TYR A 66 12.82 -7.88 -0.88
CA TYR A 66 13.63 -6.65 -0.76
C TYR A 66 14.31 -6.49 0.61
N GLY A 67 15.52 -5.92 0.58
CA GLY A 67 16.44 -5.81 1.72
C GLY A 67 15.94 -4.95 2.90
N ASP A 68 16.89 -4.37 3.64
CA ASP A 68 16.63 -3.77 4.96
C ASP A 68 15.68 -2.54 4.99
N ASP A 69 15.14 -2.09 3.86
CA ASP A 69 14.37 -0.84 3.76
C ASP A 69 12.84 -1.04 3.60
N GLY A 70 12.37 -2.27 3.40
CA GLY A 70 10.95 -2.57 3.17
C GLY A 70 10.44 -2.18 1.78
N ILE A 71 9.11 -2.08 1.60
CA ILE A 71 8.46 -1.70 0.33
C ILE A 71 7.66 -0.40 0.47
N GLY A 72 7.74 0.48 -0.51
CA GLY A 72 7.14 1.80 -0.58
C GLY A 72 6.24 2.01 -1.79
N ALA A 73 5.74 3.22 -1.99
CA ALA A 73 4.78 3.52 -3.06
C ALA A 73 5.35 3.29 -4.47
N ASP A 74 6.66 3.53 -4.66
CA ASP A 74 7.32 3.36 -5.96
C ASP A 74 7.35 1.87 -6.37
N ASP A 75 7.59 0.96 -5.42
CA ASP A 75 7.56 -0.49 -5.66
C ASP A 75 6.19 -0.97 -6.14
N TYR A 76 5.12 -0.48 -5.51
CA TYR A 76 3.76 -0.82 -5.94
C TYR A 76 3.47 -0.27 -7.34
N ALA A 77 3.96 0.93 -7.65
CA ALA A 77 3.77 1.56 -8.95
C ALA A 77 4.55 0.84 -10.05
N GLU A 78 5.76 0.38 -9.76
CA GLU A 78 6.58 -0.42 -10.67
C GLU A 78 5.93 -1.78 -10.92
N TRP A 79 5.62 -2.52 -9.85
CA TRP A 79 4.90 -3.81 -9.93
C TRP A 79 3.65 -3.71 -10.79
N ALA A 80 2.80 -2.69 -10.53
CA ALA A 80 1.55 -2.54 -11.26
C ALA A 80 1.76 -2.21 -12.75
N ARG A 81 2.79 -1.44 -13.12
CA ARG A 81 3.11 -1.15 -14.53
C ARG A 81 3.57 -2.39 -15.27
N GLU A 82 4.42 -3.20 -14.66
CA GLU A 82 4.94 -4.43 -15.27
C GLU A 82 3.87 -5.51 -15.40
N HIS A 83 2.92 -5.56 -14.46
CA HIS A 83 1.93 -6.64 -14.38
C HIS A 83 0.57 -6.29 -14.97
N ALA A 84 0.38 -5.09 -15.52
CA ALA A 84 -0.92 -4.62 -16.02
C ALA A 84 -1.55 -5.57 -17.06
N ASP A 85 -0.73 -6.27 -17.86
CA ASP A 85 -1.18 -7.24 -18.88
C ASP A 85 -0.93 -8.70 -18.47
N HIS A 86 -0.50 -8.96 -17.23
CA HIS A 86 -0.24 -10.30 -16.72
C HIS A 86 -1.54 -11.10 -16.55
N ALA A 87 -1.53 -12.39 -16.91
CA ALA A 87 -2.71 -13.25 -16.85
C ALA A 87 -3.28 -13.37 -15.43
N GLU A 88 -2.40 -13.51 -14.43
CA GLU A 88 -2.79 -13.70 -13.03
C GLU A 88 -2.95 -12.37 -12.25
N HIS A 89 -2.03 -11.42 -12.43
CA HIS A 89 -1.96 -10.21 -11.62
C HIS A 89 -2.52 -8.96 -12.31
N GLY A 90 -2.88 -9.05 -13.60
CA GLY A 90 -3.29 -7.90 -14.40
C GLY A 90 -4.53 -7.19 -13.88
N GLU A 91 -5.51 -7.90 -13.33
CA GLU A 91 -6.67 -7.26 -12.72
C GLU A 91 -6.28 -6.40 -11.51
N ALA A 92 -5.48 -6.96 -10.59
CA ALA A 92 -5.03 -6.28 -9.40
C ALA A 92 -4.11 -5.08 -9.72
N ALA A 93 -3.21 -5.23 -10.69
CA ALA A 93 -2.35 -4.18 -11.20
C ALA A 93 -3.16 -3.02 -11.80
N ARG A 94 -4.13 -3.31 -12.68
CA ARG A 94 -5.02 -2.28 -13.26
C ARG A 94 -5.89 -1.62 -12.19
N ALA A 95 -6.37 -2.36 -11.20
CA ALA A 95 -7.11 -1.79 -10.07
C ALA A 95 -6.25 -0.89 -9.18
N TYR A 96 -4.94 -1.16 -9.05
CA TYR A 96 -3.99 -0.23 -8.43
C TYR A 96 -3.85 1.05 -9.26
N ILE A 97 -3.60 0.93 -10.57
CA ILE A 97 -3.43 2.08 -11.47
C ILE A 97 -4.68 2.97 -11.48
N ALA A 98 -5.88 2.38 -11.54
CA ALA A 98 -7.14 3.11 -11.54
C ALA A 98 -7.34 3.96 -10.26
N ARG A 99 -6.78 3.53 -9.12
CA ARG A 99 -6.82 4.31 -7.87
C ARG A 99 -5.93 5.54 -7.88
N LEU A 100 -4.88 5.57 -8.71
CA LEU A 100 -3.96 6.69 -8.82
C LEU A 100 -4.56 7.87 -9.61
N ALA A 101 -5.62 7.64 -10.37
CA ALA A 101 -6.26 8.69 -11.14
C ALA A 101 -6.78 9.80 -10.20
N PRO A 102 -6.50 11.08 -10.50
CA PRO A 102 -7.05 12.17 -9.72
C PRO A 102 -8.58 12.07 -9.77
N ARG A 103 -9.22 12.07 -8.59
CA ARG A 103 -10.70 12.12 -8.55
C ARG A 103 -11.12 13.44 -9.18
N ALA A 104 -12.06 13.38 -10.14
CA ALA A 104 -12.71 14.56 -10.66
C ALA A 104 -13.31 15.36 -9.48
N ALA A 105 -13.05 16.67 -9.47
CA ALA A 105 -13.50 17.60 -8.45
C ALA A 105 -15.03 17.71 -8.39
#